data_AF-A0A7S2CB93-F1
#
_entry.id   AF-A0A7S2CB93-F1
#
_cell.length_a   1.000
_cell.length_b   1.000
_cell.length_c   1.000
_cell.angle_alpha   90.00
_cell.angle_beta   90.00
_cell.angle_gamma   90.00
#
_symmetry.space_group_name_H-M   'P 1'
#
loop_
_entity.id
_entity.type
_entity.pdbx_description
1 polymer ?
#
loop_
_entity_poly.entity_id
_entity_poly.type
_entity_poly.pdbx_seq_one_letter_code
_entity_poly.pdbx_strand_id
1 'polypeptide(L)'
;MVVYEIASFWFIIMTQGAHLQHESMVGKEGEFRSWAKRQAATSMNFRPDSRFWGLFTGGLNVQSLHHVAPCVGSSQLIDIYPEYKKLCARHGVPLKEVKNLLEFCRGFLGWIAELARDDGEDDARLRQGHGKRE
;
A
#
# COMPACT_ATOMS: atom_id res chain seq x y z
N MET A 1 -11.46 -22.35 14.16
CA MET A 1 -11.10 -22.31 12.73
C MET A 1 -11.58 -21.00 12.11
N VAL A 2 -12.90 -20.79 12.02
CA VAL A 2 -13.52 -19.59 11.41
C VAL A 2 -12.98 -18.23 11.91
N VAL A 3 -12.79 -18.05 13.22
CA VAL A 3 -12.27 -16.77 13.77
C VAL A 3 -10.87 -16.45 13.22
N TYR A 4 -10.00 -17.47 13.12
CA TYR A 4 -8.64 -17.29 12.63
C TYR A 4 -8.61 -17.05 11.12
N GLU A 5 -9.51 -17.67 10.36
CA GLU A 5 -9.67 -17.41 8.93
C GLU A 5 -10.09 -15.96 8.69
N ILE A 6 -11.11 -15.49 9.40
CA ILE A 6 -11.59 -14.10 9.31
C ILE A 6 -10.47 -13.13 9.68
N ALA A 7 -9.76 -13.39 10.79
CA ALA A 7 -8.63 -12.57 11.21
C ALA A 7 -7.48 -12.57 10.19
N SER A 8 -7.24 -13.70 9.52
CA SER A 8 -6.19 -13.81 8.49
C SER A 8 -6.54 -13.02 7.24
N PHE A 9 -7.76 -13.15 6.73
CA PHE A 9 -8.23 -12.32 5.62
C PHE A 9 -8.23 -10.84 5.98
N TRP A 10 -8.64 -10.50 7.20
CA TRP A 10 -8.57 -9.14 7.73
C TRP A 10 -7.15 -8.59 7.71
N PHE A 11 -6.20 -9.35 8.25
CA PHE A 11 -4.78 -8.99 8.26
C PHE A 11 -4.22 -8.83 6.85
N ILE A 12 -4.54 -9.74 5.92
CA ILE A 12 -4.11 -9.66 4.52
C ILE A 12 -4.67 -8.40 3.87
N ILE A 13 -5.96 -8.12 4.01
CA ILE A 13 -6.59 -6.93 3.42
C ILE A 13 -5.90 -5.66 3.94
N MET A 14 -5.70 -5.53 5.26
CA MET A 14 -5.11 -4.32 5.83
C MET A 14 -3.62 -4.16 5.53
N THR A 15 -2.85 -5.26 5.45
CA THR A 15 -1.42 -5.20 5.13
C THR A 15 -1.17 -5.10 3.63
N GLN A 16 -1.70 -6.02 2.84
CA GLN A 16 -1.46 -6.11 1.40
C GLN A 16 -2.24 -5.06 0.64
N GLY A 17 -3.49 -4.77 1.03
CA GLY A 17 -4.29 -3.72 0.40
C GLY A 17 -3.68 -2.32 0.53
N ALA A 18 -2.75 -2.09 1.47
CA ALA A 18 -2.03 -0.83 1.56
C ALA A 18 -0.92 -0.69 0.48
N HIS A 19 -0.46 -1.80 -0.08
CA HIS A 19 0.70 -1.87 -0.98
C HIS A 19 0.30 -2.25 -2.41
N LEU A 20 -0.59 -3.23 -2.54
CA LEU A 20 -1.07 -3.78 -3.80
C LEU A 20 -2.25 -2.97 -4.32
N GLN A 21 -1.97 -1.71 -4.65
CA GLN A 21 -2.91 -0.76 -5.26
C GLN A 21 -2.21 -0.16 -6.47
N HIS A 22 -2.96 0.10 -7.54
CA HIS A 22 -2.40 0.64 -8.79
C HIS A 22 -1.55 1.89 -8.52
N GLU A 23 -2.06 2.84 -7.73
CA GLU A 23 -1.36 4.08 -7.44
C GLU A 23 -0.07 3.85 -6.64
N SER A 24 0.00 2.78 -5.84
CA SER A 24 1.15 2.37 -5.02
C SER A 24 2.24 1.65 -5.79
N MET A 25 1.91 1.07 -6.93
CA MET A 25 2.82 0.27 -7.73
C MET A 25 3.30 1.00 -8.99
N VAL A 26 2.41 1.70 -9.68
CA VAL A 26 2.68 2.25 -11.01
C VAL A 26 3.27 3.67 -10.94
N GLY A 27 4.28 3.93 -11.77
CA GLY A 27 4.84 5.28 -11.97
C GLY A 27 5.68 5.82 -10.81
N LYS A 28 6.06 4.97 -9.85
CA LYS A 28 6.86 5.35 -8.66
C LYS A 28 8.34 4.97 -8.75
N GLU A 29 8.70 4.14 -9.73
CA GLU A 29 10.09 3.79 -10.00
C GLU A 29 10.88 5.02 -10.46
N GLY A 30 12.01 5.30 -9.80
CA GLY A 30 12.87 6.45 -10.12
C GLY A 30 12.36 7.82 -9.65
N GLU A 31 11.07 7.99 -9.34
CA GLU A 31 10.47 9.28 -8.91
C GLU A 31 11.08 9.79 -7.59
N PHE A 32 11.30 8.88 -6.63
CA PHE A 32 11.83 9.23 -5.31
C PHE A 32 13.21 8.61 -5.05
N ARG A 33 14.25 9.44 -5.02
CA ARG A 33 15.63 9.04 -4.62
C ARG A 33 15.76 8.79 -3.12
N SER A 34 14.96 9.48 -2.29
CA SER A 34 14.94 9.29 -0.84
C SER A 34 14.12 8.06 -0.48
N TRP A 35 14.70 7.17 0.33
CA TRP A 35 14.02 5.99 0.86
C TRP A 35 12.72 6.35 1.58
N ALA A 36 12.75 7.35 2.48
CA ALA A 36 11.57 7.75 3.25
C ALA A 36 10.45 8.30 2.35
N LYS A 37 10.79 9.09 1.33
CA LYS A 37 9.81 9.58 0.35
C LYS A 37 9.18 8.44 -0.44
N ARG A 38 9.99 7.43 -0.81
CA ARG A 38 9.50 6.25 -1.52
C ARG A 38 8.51 5.48 -0.66
N GLN A 39 8.87 5.13 0.58
CA GLN A 39 7.98 4.46 1.53
C GLN A 39 6.66 5.21 1.73
N ALA A 40 6.74 6.53 1.88
CA ALA A 40 5.58 7.38 2.04
C ALA A 40 4.66 7.37 0.80
N ALA A 41 5.25 7.43 -0.40
CA ALA A 41 4.52 7.52 -1.66
C ALA A 41 4.01 6.17 -2.16
N THR A 42 4.58 5.03 -1.76
CA THR A 42 4.20 3.69 -2.23
C THR A 42 3.30 2.92 -1.26
N SER A 43 2.81 3.57 -0.20
CA SER A 43 1.92 2.97 0.78
C SER A 43 0.64 3.80 0.96
N MET A 44 -0.50 3.12 0.96
CA MET A 44 -1.82 3.71 1.17
C MET A 44 -2.20 3.65 2.66
N ASN A 45 -2.88 4.68 3.16
CA ASN A 45 -3.38 4.75 4.52
C ASN A 45 -4.92 4.66 4.51
N PHE A 46 -5.49 3.83 5.36
CA PHE A 46 -6.94 3.67 5.48
C PHE A 46 -7.44 4.44 6.70
N ARG A 47 -8.28 5.47 6.52
CA ARG A 47 -8.80 6.29 7.65
C ARG A 47 -7.75 6.59 8.73
N PRO A 48 -6.61 7.21 8.37
CA PRO A 48 -5.49 7.39 9.29
C PRO A 48 -5.81 8.32 10.47
N ASP A 49 -6.91 9.06 10.39
CA ASP A 49 -7.46 9.95 11.41
C ASP A 49 -8.40 9.25 12.42
N SER A 50 -8.70 7.96 12.25
CA SER A 50 -9.66 7.24 13.10
C SER A 50 -8.99 6.40 14.19
N ARG A 51 -9.22 6.75 15.46
CA ARG A 51 -8.76 5.96 16.63
C ARG A 51 -9.37 4.56 16.66
N PHE A 52 -10.64 4.44 16.27
CA PHE A 52 -11.29 3.13 16.16
C PHE A 52 -10.54 2.24 15.17
N TRP A 53 -10.21 2.77 13.98
CA TRP A 53 -9.49 1.99 12.97
C TRP A 53 -8.04 1.74 13.37
N GLY A 54 -7.38 2.69 14.04
CA GLY A 54 -6.07 2.49 14.65
C GLY A 54 -6.04 1.30 15.61
N LEU A 55 -7.04 1.18 16.50
CA LEU A 55 -7.14 0.03 17.41
C LEU A 55 -7.51 -1.25 16.66
N PHE A 56 -8.57 -1.20 15.83
CA PHE A 56 -9.15 -2.38 15.20
C PHE A 56 -8.22 -3.03 14.16
N THR A 57 -7.28 -2.28 13.59
CA THR A 57 -6.27 -2.81 12.67
C THR A 57 -4.90 -2.98 13.31
N GLY A 58 -4.74 -2.66 14.59
CA GLY A 58 -3.44 -2.68 15.27
C GLY A 58 -2.44 -1.66 14.70
N GLY A 59 -2.92 -0.55 14.14
CA GLY A 59 -2.14 0.52 13.51
C GLY A 59 -1.78 0.30 12.04
N LEU A 60 -2.23 -0.80 11.43
CA LEU A 60 -2.04 -1.08 10.00
C LEU A 60 -2.82 -0.12 9.08
N ASN A 61 -3.63 0.75 9.65
CA ASN A 61 -4.36 1.78 8.92
C ASN A 61 -3.45 2.97 8.53
N VAL A 62 -2.22 3.07 9.09
CA VAL A 62 -1.24 4.14 8.84
C VAL A 62 0.10 3.59 8.31
N GLN A 63 0.06 2.79 7.25
CA GLN A 63 1.24 2.07 6.73
C GLN A 63 2.39 2.97 6.29
N SER A 64 2.10 4.11 5.63
CA SER A 64 3.15 5.01 5.15
C SER A 64 4.06 5.51 6.27
N LEU A 65 3.47 5.89 7.41
CA LEU A 65 4.22 6.34 8.59
C LEU A 65 4.90 5.17 9.30
N HIS A 66 4.23 4.01 9.40
CA HIS A 66 4.83 2.81 9.97
C HIS A 66 6.13 2.44 9.23
N HIS A 67 6.13 2.54 7.90
CA HIS A 67 7.32 2.25 7.11
C HIS A 67 8.41 3.30 7.28
N VAL A 68 8.07 4.58 7.34
CA VAL A 68 9.04 5.66 7.53
C VAL A 68 9.65 5.66 8.95
N ALA A 69 8.87 5.24 9.95
CA ALA A 69 9.27 5.24 11.36
C ALA A 69 8.89 3.90 12.05
N PRO A 70 9.53 2.77 11.67
CA PRO A 70 9.10 1.42 12.08
C PRO A 70 9.30 1.14 13.57
N CYS A 71 10.15 1.92 14.24
CA CYS A 71 10.40 1.79 15.67
C CYS A 71 9.34 2.50 16.53
N VAL A 72 8.44 3.29 15.93
CA VAL A 72 7.35 3.97 16.64
C VAL A 72 6.23 2.97 16.90
N GLY A 73 5.76 2.90 18.14
CA GLY A 73 4.65 2.02 18.52
C GLY A 73 3.37 2.36 17.75
N SER A 74 2.62 1.34 17.31
CA SER A 74 1.41 1.51 16.51
C SER A 74 0.35 2.41 17.14
N SER A 75 0.27 2.41 18.48
CA SER A 75 -0.63 3.26 19.26
C SER A 75 -0.37 4.76 19.12
N GLN A 76 0.87 5.15 18.75
CA GLN A 76 1.28 6.55 18.62
C GLN A 76 1.13 7.07 17.17
N LEU A 77 1.01 6.17 16.18
CA LEU A 77 1.01 6.54 14.77
C LEU A 77 -0.09 7.54 14.43
N ILE A 78 -1.29 7.37 15.01
CA ILE A 78 -2.42 8.28 14.77
C ILE A 78 -2.16 9.70 15.24
N ASP A 79 -1.46 9.86 16.36
CA ASP A 79 -1.18 11.17 16.94
C ASP A 79 -0.03 11.88 16.21
N ILE A 80 0.88 11.11 15.61
CA ILE A 80 2.00 11.63 14.81
C ILE A 80 1.57 11.93 13.36
N TYR A 81 0.58 11.19 12.83
CA TYR A 81 0.19 11.24 11.43
C TYR A 81 -0.14 12.66 10.92
N PRO A 82 -0.83 13.55 11.66
CA PRO A 82 -1.11 14.91 11.18
C PRO A 82 0.14 15.73 10.87
N GLU A 83 1.17 15.63 11.72
CA GLU A 83 2.44 16.35 11.52
C GLU A 83 3.28 15.70 10.42
N TYR A 84 3.27 14.37 10.35
CA TYR A 84 3.87 13.62 9.24
C TYR A 84 3.24 14.02 7.89
N LYS A 85 1.90 14.14 7.82
CA LYS A 85 1.19 14.57 6.62
C LYS A 85 1.60 15.97 6.17
N LYS A 86 1.70 16.91 7.11
CA LYS A 86 2.21 18.27 6.83
C LYS A 86 3.66 18.23 6.33
N LEU A 87 4.51 17.39 6.92
CA LEU A 87 5.91 17.21 6.51
C LEU A 87 6.00 16.66 5.08
N CYS A 88 5.26 15.61 4.76
CA CYS A 88 5.19 15.04 3.42
C CYS A 88 4.75 16.08 2.38
N ALA A 89 3.71 16.86 2.68
CA ALA A 89 3.24 17.94 1.81
C ALA A 89 4.33 18.99 1.55
N ARG A 90 5.05 19.45 2.58
CA ARG A 90 6.18 20.40 2.42
C ARG A 90 7.31 19.86 1.55
N HIS A 91 7.50 18.55 1.53
CA HIS A 91 8.55 17.89 0.74
C HIS A 91 8.06 17.35 -0.62
N GLY A 92 6.84 17.70 -1.03
CA GLY A 92 6.26 17.28 -2.31
C GLY A 92 6.02 15.78 -2.40
N VAL A 93 5.69 15.14 -1.28
CA VAL A 93 5.41 13.69 -1.21
C VAL A 93 3.90 13.50 -1.07
N PRO A 94 3.22 12.98 -2.11
CA PRO A 94 1.78 12.73 -2.03
C PRO A 94 1.51 11.53 -1.13
N LEU A 95 0.80 11.75 -0.02
CA LEU A 95 0.25 10.68 0.79
C LEU A 95 -1.10 10.24 0.24
N LYS A 96 -1.32 8.93 0.25
CA LYS A 96 -2.57 8.31 -0.19
C LYS A 96 -3.41 7.95 1.01
N GLU A 97 -4.66 8.37 0.97
CA GLU A 97 -5.63 8.13 2.03
C GLU A 97 -6.95 7.68 1.42
N VAL A 98 -7.50 6.60 1.94
CA VAL A 98 -8.83 6.12 1.57
C VAL A 98 -9.71 6.05 2.81
N LYS A 99 -10.96 6.50 2.67
CA LYS A 99 -11.92 6.55 3.78
C LYS A 99 -13.01 5.49 3.67
N ASN A 100 -13.15 4.81 2.55
CA ASN A 100 -14.19 3.82 2.34
C ASN A 100 -13.56 2.41 2.28
N LEU A 101 -14.05 1.48 3.10
CA LEU A 101 -13.50 0.13 3.15
C LEU A 101 -13.75 -0.63 1.85
N LEU A 102 -14.91 -0.45 1.24
CA LEU A 102 -15.24 -1.06 -0.05
C LEU A 102 -14.32 -0.53 -1.15
N GLU A 103 -14.04 0.77 -1.17
CA GLU A 103 -13.08 1.37 -2.10
C GLU A 103 -11.69 0.78 -1.92
N PHE A 104 -11.20 0.67 -0.67
CA PHE A 104 -9.92 0.06 -0.36
C PHE A 104 -9.83 -1.40 -0.85
N CYS A 105 -10.83 -2.21 -0.53
CA CYS A 105 -10.90 -3.61 -1.00
C CYS A 105 -11.02 -3.71 -2.52
N ARG A 106 -11.79 -2.81 -3.15
CA ARG A 106 -12.01 -2.81 -4.60
C ARG A 106 -10.74 -2.43 -5.34
N GLY A 107 -9.97 -1.47 -4.84
CA GLY A 107 -8.65 -1.14 -5.39
C GLY A 107 -7.68 -2.31 -5.26
N PHE A 108 -7.65 -2.97 -4.10
CA PHE A 108 -6.76 -4.12 -3.86
C PHE A 108 -7.07 -5.28 -4.80
N LEU A 109 -8.34 -5.69 -4.87
CA LEU A 109 -8.78 -6.75 -5.77
C LEU A 109 -8.68 -6.35 -7.24
N GLY A 110 -8.90 -5.07 -7.55
CA GLY A 110 -8.75 -4.52 -8.90
C GLY A 110 -7.32 -4.64 -9.41
N TRP A 111 -6.33 -4.28 -8.58
CA TRP A 111 -4.93 -4.43 -8.91
C TRP A 111 -4.51 -5.90 -9.06
N ILE A 112 -4.98 -6.80 -8.20
CA ILE A 112 -4.76 -8.25 -8.38
C ILE A 112 -5.33 -8.74 -9.71
N ALA A 113 -6.54 -8.30 -10.06
CA ALA A 113 -7.18 -8.68 -11.32
C ALA A 113 -6.44 -8.11 -12.54
N GLU A 114 -5.85 -6.92 -12.43
CA GLU A 114 -4.99 -6.32 -13.47
C GLU A 114 -3.74 -7.19 -13.67
N LEU A 115 -3.01 -7.51 -12.60
CA LEU A 115 -1.85 -8.40 -12.65
C LEU A 115 -2.18 -9.77 -13.27
N ALA A 116 -3.32 -10.36 -12.90
CA ALA A 116 -3.75 -11.65 -13.44
C ALA A 116 -4.10 -11.62 -14.94
N ARG A 117 -4.21 -10.44 -15.56
CA ARG A 117 -4.49 -10.27 -17.00
C ARG A 117 -3.22 -10.07 -17.82
N ASP A 118 -2.18 -9.47 -17.24
CA ASP A 118 -0.93 -9.11 -17.95
C ASP A 118 0.00 -10.29 -18.24
N ASP A 119 -0.26 -11.47 -17.66
CA ASP A 119 0.53 -12.68 -17.91
C ASP A 119 0.41 -13.23 -19.35
N GLY A 120 -0.61 -12.81 -20.11
CA GLY A 120 -0.88 -13.33 -21.46
C GLY A 120 -0.01 -12.70 -22.57
N GLU A 121 0.41 -11.45 -22.43
CA GLU A 121 1.17 -10.73 -23.47
C GLU A 121 2.69 -10.80 -23.27
N ASP A 122 3.16 -10.80 -22.02
CA ASP A 122 4.59 -10.89 -21.73
C ASP A 122 5.15 -12.31 -21.91
N ASP A 123 4.37 -13.36 -21.64
CA ASP A 123 4.77 -14.75 -21.95
C ASP A 123 4.90 -14.98 -23.46
N ALA A 124 4.06 -14.30 -24.27
CA ALA A 124 4.16 -14.31 -25.73
C ALA A 124 5.40 -13.55 -26.24
N ARG A 125 5.77 -12.43 -25.61
CA ARG A 125 7.00 -11.66 -25.92
C ARG A 125 8.28 -12.41 -25.51
N LEU A 126 8.29 -13.05 -24.34
CA LEU A 126 9.42 -13.85 -23.85
C LEU A 126 9.66 -15.09 -24.72
N ARG A 127 8.60 -15.72 -25.23
CA ARG A 127 8.68 -16.82 -26.21
C ARG A 127 9.22 -16.37 -27.57
N GLN A 128 8.84 -15.19 -28.06
CA GLN A 128 9.35 -14.65 -29.33
C GLN A 128 10.80 -14.14 -29.23
N GLY A 129 11.23 -13.67 -28.05
CA GLY A 129 12.61 -13.20 -27.81
C GLY A 129 13.65 -14.32 -27.65
N HIS A 130 13.24 -15.52 -27.23
CA HIS A 130 14.15 -16.68 -27.12
C HIS A 130 14.42 -17.41 -28.43
N GLY A 131 13.64 -17.17 -29.50
CA GLY A 131 13.78 -17.84 -30.79
C GLY A 131 14.76 -17.21 -31.79
N LYS A 132 15.54 -16.18 -31.39
CA LYS A 132 16.48 -15.46 -32.28
C LYS A 132 17.90 -15.38 -31.75
N ARG A 133 18.34 -16.42 -31.04
CA ARG A 133 19.76 -16.63 -30.70
C ARG A 133 20.23 -17.92 -31.35
N GLU A 134 20.48 -17.86 -32.65
CA GLU A 134 21.34 -18.78 -33.41
C GLU A 134 22.27 -17.95 -34.31
#